data_AF-A0A7S3LZ33-F1
#
_entry.id   AF-A0A7S3LZ33-F1
#
_cell.length_a   1.000
_cell.length_b   1.000
_cell.length_c   1.000
_cell.angle_alpha   90.00
_cell.angle_beta   90.00
_cell.angle_gamma   90.00
#
_symmetry.space_group_name_H-M   'P 1'
#
loop_
_entity.id
_entity.type
_entity.pdbx_description
1 polymer ?
#
loop_
_entity_poly.entity_id
_entity_poly.type
_entity_poly.pdbx_seq_one_letter_code
_entity_poly.pdbx_strand_id
1 'polypeptide(L)'
;SVTAGWFVRYFPTRVSHLTLIDPVTILLSFPEVAYNFLYRPPTKFTEWVIHLVASREITVSHALRRHFWWYNNALWLEDVPEHIGVVVGVSANDEIIAPAAVFEYSNNCRQKRLQARRAGGSSAMTSKHVT
;
A
#
# COMPACT_ATOMS: atom_id res chain seq x y z
N SER A 1 -3.85 2.52 3.18
CA SER A 1 -4.79 3.66 3.27
C SER A 1 -4.26 4.81 2.43
N VAL A 2 -5.12 5.44 1.60
CA VAL A 2 -4.73 6.52 0.66
C VAL A 2 -4.14 7.70 1.41
N THR A 3 -4.78 8.09 2.51
CA THR A 3 -4.34 9.21 3.35
C THR A 3 -2.95 8.97 3.95
N ALA A 4 -2.67 7.75 4.41
CA ALA A 4 -1.36 7.40 4.95
C ALA A 4 -0.26 7.49 3.87
N GLY A 5 -0.55 7.06 2.64
CA GLY A 5 0.37 7.19 1.52
C GLY A 5 0.67 8.65 1.19
N TRP A 6 -0.35 9.51 1.13
CA TRP A 6 -0.15 10.95 0.95
C TRP A 6 0.64 11.59 2.08
N PHE A 7 0.35 11.24 3.33
CA PHE A 7 1.04 11.83 4.47
C PHE A 7 2.53 11.51 4.49
N VAL A 8 2.90 10.26 4.18
CA VAL A 8 4.30 9.83 4.03
C VAL A 8 4.96 10.55 2.86
N ARG A 9 4.26 10.71 1.73
CA ARG A 9 4.78 11.39 0.54
C ARG A 9 5.05 12.88 0.75
N TYR A 10 4.13 13.59 1.41
CA TYR A 10 4.23 15.05 1.58
C TYR A 10 4.99 15.46 2.84
N PHE A 11 4.97 14.64 3.89
CA PHE A 11 5.57 14.98 5.20
C PHE A 11 6.48 13.85 5.73
N PRO A 12 7.47 13.37 4.97
CA PRO A 12 8.28 12.21 5.34
C PRO A 12 9.09 12.39 6.63
N THR A 13 9.39 13.63 7.02
CA THR A 13 10.12 13.95 8.26
C THR A 13 9.25 13.93 9.50
N ARG A 14 7.92 13.91 9.33
CA ARG A 14 6.95 13.89 10.44
C ARG A 14 6.42 12.49 10.75
N VAL A 15 6.82 11.50 9.96
CA VAL A 15 6.38 10.10 10.12
C VAL A 15 7.57 9.26 10.55
N SER A 16 7.45 8.61 11.71
CA SER A 16 8.45 7.64 12.17
C SER A 16 8.12 6.23 11.72
N HIS A 17 6.83 5.87 11.71
CA HIS A 17 6.36 4.52 11.39
C HIS A 17 5.07 4.56 10.58
N LEU A 18 4.94 3.59 9.67
CA LEU A 18 3.78 3.37 8.82
C LEU A 18 3.25 1.96 9.07
N THR A 19 2.09 1.85 9.71
CA THR A 19 1.38 0.58 9.90
C THR A 19 0.18 0.55 8.96
N LEU A 20 0.16 -0.44 8.07
CA LEU A 20 -0.86 -0.62 7.06
C LEU A 20 -1.62 -1.92 7.33
N ILE A 21 -2.91 -1.83 7.63
CA ILE A 21 -3.80 -2.98 7.78
C ILE A 21 -4.71 -3.01 6.55
N ASP A 22 -4.72 -4.13 5.84
CA ASP A 22 -5.46 -4.37 4.59
C ASP A 22 -5.37 -3.19 3.60
N PRO A 23 -4.15 -2.79 3.19
CA PRO A 23 -3.98 -1.58 2.40
C PRO A 23 -4.38 -1.81 0.94
N VAL A 24 -5.62 -1.45 0.60
CA VAL A 24 -6.08 -1.37 -0.81
C VAL A 24 -5.20 -0.49 -1.71
N THR A 25 -4.43 0.42 -1.10
CA THR A 25 -3.48 1.30 -1.78
C THR A 25 -2.26 0.60 -2.35
N ILE A 26 -1.91 -0.58 -1.85
CA ILE A 26 -0.80 -1.36 -2.38
C ILE A 26 -1.33 -2.17 -3.57
N LEU A 27 -0.61 -2.11 -4.69
CA LEU A 27 -1.04 -2.74 -5.95
C LEU A 27 -2.44 -2.26 -6.39
N LEU A 28 -2.83 -1.04 -6.03
CA LEU A 28 -4.13 -0.44 -6.33
C LEU A 28 -4.45 -0.44 -7.84
N SER A 29 -3.42 -0.38 -8.68
CA SER A 29 -3.55 -0.43 -10.14
C SER A 29 -3.82 -1.82 -10.72
N PHE A 30 -3.85 -2.88 -9.89
CA PHE A 30 -4.16 -4.23 -10.37
C PHE A 30 -5.62 -4.32 -10.83
N PRO A 31 -5.88 -4.97 -11.97
CA PRO A 31 -7.23 -5.05 -12.54
C PRO A 31 -8.20 -5.75 -11.61
N GLU A 32 -7.75 -6.75 -10.85
CA GLU A 32 -8.54 -7.46 -9.85
C GLU A 32 -9.13 -6.51 -8.81
N VAL A 33 -8.34 -5.56 -8.29
CA VAL A 33 -8.79 -4.61 -7.27
C VAL A 33 -9.88 -3.72 -7.83
N ALA A 34 -9.66 -3.15 -9.02
CA ALA A 34 -10.65 -2.29 -9.67
C ALA A 34 -11.93 -3.05 -10.04
N TYR A 35 -11.81 -4.30 -10.52
CA TYR A 35 -12.95 -5.14 -10.87
C TYR A 35 -13.76 -5.55 -9.64
N ASN A 36 -13.10 -6.11 -8.62
CA ASN A 36 -13.72 -6.57 -7.38
C ASN A 36 -14.44 -5.44 -6.64
N PHE A 37 -13.89 -4.22 -6.71
CA PHE A 37 -14.47 -3.07 -6.05
C PHE A 37 -15.61 -2.44 -6.86
N LEU A 38 -15.45 -2.22 -8.17
CA LEU A 38 -16.40 -1.43 -8.96
C LEU A 38 -17.46 -2.21 -9.73
N TYR A 39 -17.15 -3.45 -10.13
CA TYR A 39 -17.91 -4.16 -11.17
C TYR A 39 -18.39 -5.54 -10.76
N ARG A 40 -17.73 -6.20 -9.80
CA ARG A 40 -18.09 -7.54 -9.34
C ARG A 40 -19.54 -7.57 -8.83
N PRO A 41 -20.39 -8.46 -9.37
CA PRO A 41 -21.72 -8.69 -8.82
C PRO A 41 -21.61 -9.31 -7.41
N PRO A 42 -22.23 -8.71 -6.38
CA PRO A 42 -22.14 -9.22 -5.02
C PRO A 42 -22.94 -10.51 -4.86
N THR A 43 -22.33 -11.50 -4.20
CA THR A 43 -22.94 -12.81 -3.92
C THR A 43 -23.04 -13.09 -2.43
N LYS A 44 -22.09 -12.58 -1.64
CA LYS A 44 -22.06 -12.70 -0.17
C LYS A 44 -22.50 -11.41 0.52
N PHE A 45 -22.85 -11.52 1.79
CA PHE A 45 -23.25 -10.36 2.61
C PHE A 45 -22.16 -9.27 2.66
N THR A 46 -20.90 -9.67 2.85
CA THR A 46 -19.73 -8.75 2.86
C THR A 46 -19.59 -7.99 1.54
N GLU A 47 -19.72 -8.71 0.43
CA GLU A 47 -19.68 -8.14 -0.92
C GLU A 47 -20.83 -7.15 -1.15
N TRP A 48 -22.03 -7.45 -0.65
CA TRP A 48 -23.18 -6.54 -0.71
C TRP A 48 -22.94 -5.24 0.06
N VAL A 49 -22.34 -5.33 1.25
CA VAL A 49 -21.98 -4.14 2.04
C VAL A 49 -20.97 -3.28 1.28
N ILE A 50 -19.91 -3.88 0.74
CA ILE A 50 -18.92 -3.17 -0.08
C ILE A 50 -19.60 -2.54 -1.30
N HIS A 51 -20.40 -3.32 -2.03
CA HIS A 51 -21.07 -2.87 -3.24
C HIS A 51 -21.96 -1.65 -2.99
N LEU A 52 -22.82 -1.71 -1.99
CA LEU A 52 -23.79 -0.64 -1.72
C LEU A 52 -23.16 0.58 -1.05
N VAL A 53 -22.30 0.38 -0.05
CA VAL A 53 -21.80 1.46 0.81
C VAL A 53 -20.48 2.03 0.27
N ALA A 54 -19.58 1.17 -0.21
CA ALA A 54 -18.24 1.57 -0.60
C ALA A 54 -18.08 1.87 -2.10
N SER A 55 -19.00 1.38 -2.95
CA SER A 55 -18.86 1.52 -4.41
C SER A 55 -20.01 2.26 -5.11
N ARG A 56 -21.25 2.13 -4.62
CA ARG A 56 -22.46 2.63 -5.31
C ARG A 56 -23.14 3.84 -4.68
N GLU A 57 -22.68 4.29 -3.51
CA GLU A 57 -23.08 5.60 -2.97
C GLU A 57 -22.80 6.69 -4.03
N ILE A 58 -23.72 7.65 -4.19
CA ILE A 58 -23.72 8.56 -5.35
C ILE A 58 -22.43 9.37 -5.45
N THR A 59 -21.93 9.88 -4.34
CA THR A 59 -20.70 10.68 -4.30
C THR A 59 -19.47 9.79 -4.48
N VAL A 60 -19.42 8.63 -3.85
CA VAL A 60 -18.31 7.68 -3.97
C VAL A 60 -18.22 7.12 -5.39
N SER A 61 -19.33 6.68 -5.99
CA SER A 61 -19.36 6.19 -7.36
C SER A 61 -18.97 7.29 -8.36
N HIS A 62 -19.39 8.53 -8.14
CA HIS A 62 -19.01 9.66 -8.99
C HIS A 62 -17.51 9.94 -8.90
N ALA A 63 -16.95 9.97 -7.67
CA ALA A 63 -15.54 10.17 -7.44
C ALA A 63 -14.69 9.05 -8.07
N LEU A 64 -14.99 7.78 -7.78
CA LEU A 64 -14.20 6.64 -8.26
C LEU A 64 -14.19 6.49 -9.79
N ARG A 65 -15.29 6.83 -10.46
CA ARG A 65 -15.43 6.66 -11.92
C ARG A 65 -14.90 7.85 -12.73
N ARG A 66 -14.84 9.05 -12.16
CA ARG A 66 -14.48 10.27 -12.93
C ARG A 66 -13.34 11.09 -12.35
N HIS A 67 -13.14 11.06 -11.04
CA HIS A 67 -12.19 11.94 -10.34
C HIS A 67 -11.11 11.18 -9.58
N PHE A 68 -11.15 9.85 -9.60
CA PHE A 68 -10.18 9.00 -8.91
C PHE A 68 -9.08 8.57 -9.87
N TRP A 69 -7.98 9.29 -9.84
CA TRP A 69 -6.75 8.88 -10.51
C TRP A 69 -6.06 7.78 -9.71
N TRP A 70 -6.32 6.51 -10.07
CA TRP A 70 -5.79 5.31 -9.40
C TRP A 70 -4.28 5.40 -9.11
N TYR A 71 -3.49 5.83 -10.09
CA TYR A 71 -2.03 5.94 -9.94
C TYR A 71 -1.58 6.96 -8.89
N ASN A 72 -2.34 8.03 -8.63
CA ASN A 72 -2.02 9.04 -7.61
C ASN A 72 -2.36 8.58 -6.18
N ASN A 73 -3.21 7.57 -6.07
CA ASN A 73 -3.67 7.01 -4.80
C ASN A 73 -2.94 5.71 -4.44
N ALA A 74 -2.14 5.17 -5.37
CA ALA A 74 -1.30 4.03 -5.14
C ALA A 74 -0.14 4.41 -4.19
N LEU A 75 0.14 3.51 -3.24
CA LEU A 75 1.30 3.62 -2.35
C LEU A 75 2.34 2.60 -2.77
N TRP A 76 3.50 3.10 -3.23
CA TRP A 76 4.67 2.30 -3.53
C TRP A 76 5.55 2.19 -2.29
N LEU A 77 5.77 0.96 -1.81
CA LEU A 77 6.59 0.70 -0.62
C LEU A 77 8.07 1.02 -0.83
N GLU A 78 8.55 0.96 -2.07
CA GLU A 78 9.89 1.35 -2.48
C GLU A 78 10.15 2.85 -2.29
N ASP A 79 9.12 3.69 -2.43
CA ASP A 79 9.25 5.15 -2.32
C ASP A 79 9.23 5.63 -0.86
N VAL A 80 8.89 4.75 0.09
CA VAL A 80 8.86 5.11 1.51
C VAL A 80 10.31 5.31 1.98
N PRO A 81 10.67 6.48 2.55
CA PRO A 81 12.03 6.74 3.04
C PRO A 81 12.55 5.68 4.01
N GLU A 82 13.86 5.37 3.95
CA GLU A 82 14.48 4.29 4.73
C GLU A 82 14.36 4.44 6.24
N HIS A 83 14.32 5.68 6.74
CA HIS A 83 14.19 5.98 8.17
C HIS A 83 12.81 5.65 8.74
N ILE A 84 11.80 5.45 7.89
CA ILE A 84 10.44 5.11 8.30
C ILE A 84 10.31 3.60 8.44
N GLY A 85 9.91 3.15 9.63
CA GLY A 85 9.56 1.75 9.86
C GLY A 85 8.23 1.40 9.18
N VAL A 86 8.16 0.27 8.48
CA VAL A 86 6.94 -0.14 7.76
C VAL A 86 6.47 -1.51 8.25
N VAL A 87 5.19 -1.61 8.59
CA VAL A 87 4.49 -2.86 8.91
C VAL A 87 3.27 -2.97 8.02
N VAL A 88 3.12 -4.13 7.37
CA VAL A 88 1.98 -4.44 6.51
C VAL A 88 1.29 -5.69 7.05
N GLY A 89 0.04 -5.56 7.46
CA GLY A 89 -0.86 -6.66 7.78
C GLY A 89 -1.87 -6.84 6.66
N VAL A 90 -2.02 -8.08 6.21
CA VAL A 90 -2.96 -8.45 5.13
C VAL A 90 -3.79 -9.63 5.58
N SER A 91 -5.10 -9.54 5.43
CA SER A 91 -6.04 -10.65 5.64
C SER A 91 -5.86 -11.71 4.56
N ALA A 92 -5.74 -12.98 4.99
CA ALA A 92 -5.59 -14.10 4.06
C ALA A 92 -6.84 -14.34 3.17
N ASN A 93 -8.01 -13.86 3.62
CA ASN A 93 -9.30 -14.04 2.97
C ASN A 93 -9.91 -12.71 2.51
N ASP A 94 -9.08 -11.78 2.05
CA ASP A 94 -9.55 -10.50 1.52
C ASP A 94 -10.31 -10.66 0.20
N GLU A 95 -11.46 -10.00 0.06
CA GLU A 95 -12.36 -10.10 -1.10
C GLU A 95 -12.12 -8.99 -2.15
N ILE A 96 -11.28 -8.00 -1.82
CA ILE A 96 -11.00 -6.81 -2.63
C ILE A 96 -9.59 -6.88 -3.21
N ILE A 97 -8.58 -7.13 -2.37
CA ILE A 97 -7.18 -7.23 -2.78
C ILE A 97 -6.74 -8.67 -3.01
N ALA A 98 -5.68 -8.87 -3.80
CA ALA A 98 -5.02 -10.16 -3.95
C ALA A 98 -3.98 -10.35 -2.82
N PRO A 99 -4.28 -11.11 -1.74
CA PRO A 99 -3.43 -11.13 -0.56
C PRO A 99 -2.04 -11.73 -0.82
N ALA A 100 -1.97 -12.75 -1.67
CA ALA A 100 -0.70 -13.37 -2.07
C ALA A 100 0.24 -12.37 -2.79
N ALA A 101 -0.31 -11.56 -3.71
CA ALA A 101 0.46 -10.57 -4.45
C ALA A 101 0.96 -9.44 -3.52
N VAL A 102 0.10 -8.96 -2.62
CA VAL A 102 0.48 -7.92 -1.64
C VAL A 102 1.56 -8.45 -0.67
N PHE A 103 1.43 -9.70 -0.24
CA PHE A 103 2.42 -10.36 0.62
C PHE A 103 3.78 -10.51 -0.08
N GLU A 104 3.78 -11.02 -1.31
CA GLU A 104 4.99 -11.16 -2.12
C GLU A 104 5.67 -9.81 -2.37
N TYR A 105 4.91 -8.81 -2.82
CA TYR A 105 5.41 -7.45 -3.04
C TYR A 105 6.00 -6.84 -1.76
N SER A 106 5.31 -6.96 -0.63
CA SER A 106 5.78 -6.46 0.66
C SER A 106 7.08 -7.15 1.11
N ASN A 107 7.19 -8.46 0.91
CA ASN A 107 8.40 -9.21 1.20
C ASN A 107 9.57 -8.79 0.31
N ASN A 108 9.34 -8.60 -0.99
CA ASN A 108 10.36 -8.13 -1.92
C ASN A 108 10.90 -6.76 -1.52
N CYS A 109 10.03 -5.81 -1.16
CA CYS A 109 10.44 -4.49 -0.66
C CYS A 109 11.18 -4.59 0.68
N ARG A 110 10.73 -5.48 1.59
CA ARG A 110 11.43 -5.75 2.85
C ARG A 110 12.86 -6.25 2.61
N GLN A 111 13.05 -7.21 1.69
CA GLN A 111 14.38 -7.76 1.38
C GLN A 111 15.30 -6.67 0.81
N LYS A 112 14.81 -5.86 -0.13
CA LYS A 112 15.57 -4.73 -0.70
C LYS A 112 16.03 -3.75 0.39
N ARG A 113 15.15 -3.39 1.33
CA ARG A 113 15.51 -2.51 2.47
C ARG A 113 16.55 -3.13 3.39
N LEU A 114 16.45 -4.44 3.67
CA LEU A 114 17.45 -5.14 4.48
C LEU A 114 18.82 -5.19 3.79
N GLN A 115 18.85 -5.38 2.46
CA GLN A 115 20.07 -5.34 1.67
C GLN A 115 20.71 -3.94 1.67
N ALA A 116 19.92 -2.89 1.46
CA ALA A 116 20.41 -1.50 1.50
C ALA A 116 21.03 -1.14 2.86
N ARG A 117 20.37 -1.53 3.96
CA ARG A 117 20.89 -1.33 5.33
C ARG A 117 22.21 -2.06 5.58
N ARG A 118 22.37 -3.27 5.04
CA ARG A 118 23.63 -4.04 5.13
C ARG A 118 24.75 -3.37 4.32
N ALA A 119 24.45 -2.88 3.12
CA ALA A 119 25.42 -2.17 2.28
C ALA A 119 25.89 -0.85 2.90
N GLY A 120 24.96 -0.03 3.41
CA GLY A 120 25.28 1.24 4.09
C GLY A 120 26.06 1.05 5.39
N GLY A 121 25.79 -0.03 6.14
CA GLY A 121 26.57 -0.38 7.33
C GLY A 121 28.02 -0.74 7.04
N SER A 122 28.30 -1.35 5.88
CA SER A 122 29.66 -1.73 5.47
C SER A 122 30.51 -0.51 5.09
N SER A 123 29.94 0.50 4.40
CA SER A 123 30.66 1.74 4.08
C SER A 123 30.96 2.62 5.31
N ALA A 124 30.08 2.63 6.31
CA ALA A 124 30.30 3.39 7.54
C ALA A 124 31.41 2.81 8.44
N MET A 125 31.71 1.51 8.31
CA MET A 125 32.76 0.82 9.08
C MET A 125 34.15 1.03 8.48
N THR A 126 34.27 1.13 7.15
CA THR A 126 35.55 1.41 6.48
C THR A 126 36.04 2.84 6.74
N SER A 127 35.13 3.81 6.89
CA SER A 127 35.49 5.22 7.13
C SER A 127 35.99 5.49 8.56
N LYS A 128 35.73 4.60 9.53
CA LYS A 128 36.16 4.78 10.93
C LYS A 128 37.55 4.25 11.24
N HIS A 129 38.20 3.56 10.29
CA HIS A 129 39.56 3.03 10.46
C HIS A 129 40.64 3.87 9.74
N VAL A 130 40.24 4.99 9.13
CA VAL A 130 41.14 5.95 8.48
C VAL A 130 41.02 7.28 9.23
N THR A 131 41.43 7.31 10.49
CA THR A 131 41.68 8.56 11.23
C THR A 131 42.63 8.30 12.38
#